data_AF-A0A7C1AW98-F1
#
_entry.id   AF-A0A7C1AW98-F1
#
_cell.length_a   1.000
_cell.length_b   1.000
_cell.length_c   1.000
_cell.angle_alpha   90.00
_cell.angle_beta   90.00
_cell.angle_gamma   90.00
#
_symmetry.space_group_name_H-M   'P 1'
#
loop_
_entity.id
_entity.type
_entity.pdbx_description
1 polymer ?
#
loop_
_entity_poly.entity_id
_entity_poly.type
_entity_poly.pdbx_seq_one_letter_code
_entity_poly.pdbx_strand_id
1 'polypeptide(L)'
;MAFTIAVAGKGGVGKSTVSGLIIRALVERQAGPVLAIDADPNSNLGELLGLDAESTIGGLQAETLEKIRDLPAGVPLSRHLEYELHQSIVEGEGVDLLVMGRGEGPGCYCAVNNILRTCFSTLRGAYKYAVLDNEAGMEHLARRVSHGVDVL
;
A
#
# COMPACT_ATOMS: atom_id res chain seq x y z
N MET A 1 9.17 -13.61 -3.83
CA MET A 1 8.38 -13.09 -2.71
C MET A 1 9.28 -12.10 -1.96
N ALA A 2 8.83 -10.86 -1.77
CA ALA A 2 9.54 -9.89 -0.95
C ALA A 2 9.58 -10.33 0.50
N PHE A 3 10.70 -10.08 1.18
CA PHE A 3 10.76 -10.19 2.63
C PHE A 3 9.99 -9.03 3.25
N THR A 4 8.95 -9.34 4.01
CA THR A 4 7.93 -8.39 4.43
C THR A 4 7.98 -8.15 5.92
N ILE A 5 8.20 -6.89 6.28
CA ILE A 5 8.28 -6.40 7.66
C ILE A 5 7.03 -5.55 7.91
N ALA A 6 6.23 -5.91 8.89
CA ALA A 6 5.11 -5.09 9.34
C ALA A 6 5.45 -4.45 10.68
N VAL A 7 5.03 -3.20 10.87
CA VAL A 7 5.18 -2.47 12.14
C VAL A 7 3.79 -2.12 12.65
N ALA A 8 3.44 -2.64 13.82
CA ALA A 8 2.13 -2.42 14.45
C ALA A 8 2.26 -2.04 15.93
N GLY A 9 1.25 -1.35 16.45
CA GLY A 9 1.25 -0.86 17.84
C GLY A 9 0.20 0.23 18.06
N LYS A 10 0.13 0.78 19.27
CA LYS A 10 -0.84 1.83 19.63
C LYS A 10 -0.58 3.15 18.87
N GLY A 11 -1.55 4.06 18.88
CA GLY A 11 -1.36 5.43 18.37
C GLY A 11 -0.22 6.14 19.13
N GLY A 12 0.62 6.89 18.41
CA GLY A 12 1.67 7.72 19.02
C GLY A 12 2.93 7.01 19.54
N VAL A 13 3.08 5.68 19.36
CA VAL A 13 4.26 4.93 19.85
C VAL A 13 5.48 5.01 18.92
N GLY A 14 5.43 5.80 17.84
CA GLY A 14 6.54 5.98 16.90
C GLY A 14 6.65 4.92 15.79
N LYS A 15 5.55 4.26 15.41
CA LYS A 15 5.53 3.20 14.37
C LYS A 15 6.10 3.69 13.03
N SER A 16 5.57 4.79 12.50
CA SER A 16 6.06 5.39 11.25
C SER A 16 7.53 5.76 11.31
N THR A 17 8.00 6.21 12.48
CA THR A 17 9.43 6.48 12.70
C THR A 17 10.26 5.21 12.62
N VAL A 18 9.83 4.11 13.26
CA VAL A 18 10.51 2.82 13.18
C VAL A 18 10.47 2.27 11.76
N SER A 19 9.33 2.33 11.08
CA SER A 19 9.14 1.94 9.68
C SER A 19 10.13 2.69 8.77
N GLY A 20 10.22 4.02 8.92
CA GLY A 20 11.16 4.86 8.18
C GLY A 20 12.62 4.52 8.44
N LEU A 21 13.00 4.26 9.70
CA LEU A 21 14.37 3.85 10.05
C LEU A 21 14.73 2.48 9.45
N ILE A 22 13.79 1.53 9.43
CA ILE A 22 13.98 0.22 8.78
C ILE A 22 14.20 0.41 7.28
N ILE A 23 13.34 1.18 6.62
CA ILE A 23 13.45 1.48 5.18
C ILE A 23 14.80 2.11 4.87
N ARG A 24 15.16 3.18 5.60
CA ARG A 24 16.44 3.87 5.43
C ARG A 24 17.62 2.91 5.58
N ALA A 25 17.62 2.05 6.59
CA ALA A 25 18.68 1.08 6.80
C ALA A 25 18.77 0.04 5.66
N LEU A 26 17.64 -0.37 5.07
CA LEU A 26 17.62 -1.28 3.92
C LEU A 26 18.18 -0.62 2.66
N VAL A 27 17.79 0.63 2.41
CA VAL A 27 18.27 1.45 1.28
C VAL A 27 19.77 1.72 1.40
N GLU A 28 20.24 2.19 2.55
CA GLU A 28 21.67 2.49 2.80
C GLU A 28 22.56 1.25 2.64
N ARG A 29 22.04 0.06 2.96
CA ARG A 29 22.76 -1.22 2.77
C ARG A 29 22.74 -1.74 1.35
N GLN A 30 22.08 -1.04 0.42
CA GLN A 30 21.84 -1.48 -0.96
C GLN A 30 21.24 -2.90 -0.99
N ALA A 31 20.36 -3.19 -0.03
CA ALA A 31 19.85 -4.52 0.15
C ALA A 31 18.95 -4.95 -1.02
N GLY A 32 18.44 -4.01 -1.82
CA GLY A 32 17.57 -4.19 -2.99
C GLY A 32 16.42 -3.18 -2.97
N PRO A 33 15.53 -3.20 -3.97
CA PRO A 33 14.39 -2.29 -4.02
C PRO A 33 13.43 -2.55 -2.85
N VAL A 34 13.00 -1.46 -2.20
CA VAL A 34 12.11 -1.46 -1.04
C VAL A 34 10.75 -0.90 -1.45
N LEU A 35 9.67 -1.59 -1.09
CA LEU A 35 8.31 -1.06 -1.17
C LEU A 35 7.85 -0.62 0.23
N ALA A 36 7.62 0.66 0.41
CA ALA A 36 6.98 1.22 1.60
C ALA A 36 5.46 1.24 1.40
N ILE A 37 4.71 0.66 2.33
CA ILE A 37 3.25 0.65 2.33
C ILE A 37 2.77 1.41 3.56
N ASP A 38 2.22 2.60 3.34
CA ASP A 38 1.59 3.40 4.39
C ASP A 38 0.11 2.99 4.51
N ALA A 39 -0.19 2.26 5.58
CA ALA A 39 -1.54 1.85 5.93
C ALA A 39 -2.13 2.64 7.11
N ASP A 40 -1.49 3.76 7.49
CA ASP A 40 -2.03 4.70 8.46
C ASP A 40 -2.90 5.74 7.74
N PRO A 41 -4.16 5.96 8.17
CA PRO A 41 -5.04 6.97 7.59
C PRO A 41 -4.50 8.40 7.68
N ASN A 42 -3.53 8.66 8.57
CA ASN A 42 -2.87 9.95 8.69
C ASN A 42 -1.72 10.12 7.69
N SER A 43 -1.31 9.04 7.01
CA SER A 43 -0.36 9.03 5.87
C SER A 43 0.98 9.74 6.13
N ASN A 44 1.56 9.52 7.31
CA ASN A 44 2.77 10.22 7.76
C ASN A 44 4.08 9.59 7.24
N LEU A 45 4.04 8.38 6.66
CA LEU A 45 5.25 7.70 6.23
C LEU A 45 5.88 8.38 5.01
N GLY A 46 5.04 8.87 4.08
CA GLY A 46 5.50 9.57 2.89
C GLY A 46 6.31 10.83 3.23
N GLU A 47 5.76 11.69 4.09
CA GLU A 47 6.46 12.89 4.57
C GLU A 47 7.83 12.57 5.20
N LEU A 48 7.90 11.48 5.98
CA LEU A 48 9.14 11.06 6.62
C LEU A 48 10.19 10.56 5.60
N LEU A 49 9.74 9.95 4.50
CA LEU A 49 10.59 9.51 3.39
C LEU A 49 10.89 10.63 2.38
N GLY A 50 10.25 11.79 2.50
CA GLY A 50 10.35 12.87 1.52
C GLY A 50 9.62 12.57 0.20
N LEU A 51 8.55 11.77 0.26
CA LEU A 51 7.74 11.35 -0.88
C LEU A 51 6.29 11.81 -0.68
N ASP A 52 5.77 12.53 -1.67
CA ASP A 52 4.39 13.03 -1.66
C ASP A 52 3.50 12.16 -2.55
N ALA A 53 2.49 11.52 -1.95
CA ALA A 53 1.51 10.73 -2.68
C ALA A 53 0.31 11.59 -3.08
N GLU A 54 0.08 11.70 -4.39
CA GLU A 54 -1.07 12.42 -4.94
C GLU A 54 -2.36 11.58 -4.94
N SER A 55 -2.23 10.25 -4.87
CA SER A 55 -3.35 9.32 -4.87
C SER A 55 -3.20 8.24 -3.80
N THR A 56 -4.33 7.65 -3.42
CA THR A 56 -4.38 6.58 -2.42
C THR A 56 -5.25 5.44 -2.90
N ILE A 57 -5.03 4.25 -2.38
CA ILE A 57 -5.83 3.06 -2.72
C ILE A 57 -7.30 3.26 -2.37
N GLY A 58 -7.60 3.86 -1.22
CA GLY A 58 -8.96 4.19 -0.83
C GLY A 58 -9.65 5.14 -1.81
N GLY A 59 -8.95 6.17 -2.28
CA GLY A 59 -9.46 7.10 -3.31
C GLY A 59 -9.73 6.39 -4.63
N LEU A 60 -8.78 5.59 -5.08
CA LEU A 60 -8.85 4.80 -6.31
C LEU A 60 -10.04 3.81 -6.29
N GLN A 61 -10.28 3.16 -5.13
CA GLN A 61 -11.46 2.30 -4.93
C GLN A 61 -12.78 3.07 -5.06
N ALA A 62 -12.88 4.24 -4.41
CA ALA A 62 -14.08 5.07 -4.46
C ALA A 62 -14.36 5.54 -5.90
N GLU A 63 -13.34 6.09 -6.58
CA GLU A 63 -13.46 6.53 -7.96
C GLU A 63 -13.84 5.40 -8.92
N THR A 64 -13.24 4.21 -8.74
CA THR A 64 -13.56 3.05 -9.57
C THR A 64 -15.03 2.64 -9.40
N LEU A 65 -15.57 2.66 -8.19
CA LEU A 65 -16.97 2.30 -7.97
C LEU A 65 -17.93 3.32 -8.58
N GLU A 66 -17.63 4.61 -8.50
CA GLU A 66 -18.42 5.67 -9.12
C GLU A 66 -18.45 5.53 -10.64
N LYS A 67 -17.28 5.26 -11.24
CA LYS A 67 -17.08 5.21 -12.70
C LYS A 67 -17.26 3.81 -13.29
N ILE A 68 -17.60 2.80 -12.48
CA ILE A 68 -17.59 1.38 -12.91
C ILE A 68 -18.49 1.11 -14.12
N ARG A 69 -19.55 1.91 -14.28
CA ARG A 69 -20.51 1.83 -15.39
C ARG A 69 -20.05 2.56 -16.65
N ASP A 70 -19.10 3.48 -16.50
CA ASP A 70 -18.54 4.32 -17.56
C ASP A 70 -17.18 3.80 -18.06
N LEU A 71 -16.71 2.66 -17.54
CA LEU A 71 -15.47 2.04 -17.96
C LEU A 71 -15.52 1.68 -19.46
N PRO A 72 -14.42 1.87 -20.20
CA PRO A 72 -14.37 1.57 -21.64
C PRO A 72 -14.79 0.13 -21.93
N ALA A 73 -15.69 -0.02 -22.91
CA ALA A 73 -16.18 -1.33 -23.31
C ALA A 73 -15.02 -2.24 -23.75
N GLY A 74 -14.97 -3.46 -23.20
CA GLY A 74 -13.96 -4.47 -23.54
C GLY A 74 -12.69 -4.44 -22.68
N VAL A 75 -12.53 -3.49 -21.76
CA VAL A 75 -11.43 -3.51 -20.79
C VAL A 75 -11.86 -4.26 -19.52
N PRO A 76 -11.16 -5.34 -19.12
CA PRO A 76 -11.45 -6.00 -17.86
C PRO A 76 -11.18 -5.07 -16.67
N LEU A 77 -12.08 -5.04 -15.69
CA LEU A 77 -11.91 -4.26 -14.46
C LEU A 77 -10.58 -4.54 -13.77
N SER A 78 -10.09 -5.78 -13.83
CA SER A 78 -8.80 -6.17 -13.26
C SER A 78 -7.62 -5.43 -13.86
N ARG A 79 -7.62 -5.26 -15.19
CA ARG A 79 -6.55 -4.55 -15.90
C ARG A 79 -6.59 -3.06 -15.62
N HIS A 80 -7.80 -2.49 -15.51
CA HIS A 80 -7.95 -1.09 -15.15
C HIS A 80 -7.42 -0.83 -13.73
N LEU A 81 -7.84 -1.63 -12.74
CA LEU A 81 -7.36 -1.51 -11.37
C LEU A 81 -5.85 -1.76 -11.23
N GLU A 82 -5.29 -2.68 -12.01
CA GLU A 82 -3.84 -2.89 -12.04
C GLU A 82 -3.09 -1.66 -12.57
N TYR A 83 -3.60 -1.04 -13.64
CA TYR A 83 -3.04 0.19 -14.18
C TYR A 83 -3.09 1.34 -13.16
N GLU A 84 -4.26 1.59 -12.58
CA GLU A 84 -4.45 2.63 -11.58
C GLU A 84 -3.57 2.38 -10.34
N LEU A 85 -3.45 1.11 -9.90
CA LEU A 85 -2.55 0.75 -8.79
C LEU A 85 -1.11 1.16 -9.11
N HIS A 86 -0.62 0.85 -10.30
CA HIS A 86 0.73 1.22 -10.71
C HIS A 86 0.91 2.74 -10.79
N GLN A 87 -0.11 3.48 -11.24
CA GLN A 87 -0.10 4.95 -11.25
C GLN A 87 -0.09 5.55 -9.83
N SER A 88 -0.59 4.81 -8.82
CA SER A 88 -0.60 5.28 -7.43
C SER A 88 0.73 5.12 -6.68
N ILE A 89 1.72 4.46 -7.30
CA ILE A 89 3.04 4.28 -6.70
C ILE A 89 3.85 5.56 -6.89
N VAL A 90 4.42 6.06 -5.80
CA VAL A 90 5.37 7.17 -5.83
C VAL A 90 6.78 6.59 -5.86
N GLU A 91 7.48 6.77 -6.97
CA GLU A 91 8.85 6.31 -7.13
C GLU A 91 9.83 7.23 -6.38
N GLY A 92 10.76 6.64 -5.65
CA GLY A 92 11.79 7.36 -4.89
C GLY A 92 13.19 6.79 -5.09
N GLU A 93 14.18 7.39 -4.44
CA GLU A 93 15.56 6.91 -4.50
C GLU A 93 15.76 5.66 -3.62
N GLY A 94 15.57 4.48 -4.21
CA GLY A 94 15.78 3.18 -3.55
C GLY A 94 14.59 2.68 -2.73
N VAL A 95 13.54 3.48 -2.61
CA VAL A 95 12.25 3.11 -2.02
C VAL A 95 11.11 3.68 -2.85
N ASP A 96 10.11 2.85 -3.12
CA ASP A 96 8.84 3.28 -3.68
C ASP A 96 7.78 3.30 -2.59
N LEU A 97 6.88 4.27 -2.65
CA LEU A 97 5.82 4.44 -1.67
C LEU A 97 4.46 4.13 -2.28
N LEU A 98 3.66 3.42 -1.49
CA LEU A 98 2.26 3.18 -1.77
C LEU A 98 1.43 3.56 -0.54
N VAL A 99 0.45 4.46 -0.73
CA VAL A 99 -0.41 4.93 0.35
C VAL A 99 -1.80 4.31 0.25
N MET A 100 -2.22 3.60 1.29
CA MET A 100 -3.55 2.99 1.36
C MET A 100 -4.64 4.06 1.49
N GLY A 101 -4.36 5.13 2.23
CA GLY A 101 -5.31 6.20 2.51
C GLY A 101 -6.46 5.76 3.41
N ARG A 102 -7.54 6.55 3.43
CA ARG A 102 -8.72 6.23 4.23
C ARG A 102 -9.44 4.99 3.71
N GLY A 103 -9.99 4.23 4.63
CA GLY A 103 -10.80 3.05 4.32
C GLY A 103 -12.10 3.37 3.58
N GLU A 104 -12.82 2.31 3.25
CA GLU A 104 -14.04 2.35 2.46
C GLU A 104 -15.15 3.17 3.12
N GLY A 105 -15.81 3.99 2.31
CA GLY A 105 -17.09 4.62 2.65
C GLY A 105 -18.27 3.67 2.43
N PRO A 106 -19.51 4.19 2.38
CA PRO A 106 -20.67 3.39 2.00
C PRO A 106 -20.52 2.83 0.58
N GLY A 107 -20.81 1.54 0.37
CA GLY A 107 -20.73 0.90 -0.95
C GLY A 107 -20.39 -0.59 -0.90
N CYS A 108 -20.37 -1.24 -2.07
CA CYS A 108 -20.03 -2.66 -2.22
C CYS A 108 -18.64 -2.83 -2.86
N TYR A 109 -17.60 -2.90 -2.02
CA TYR A 109 -16.19 -2.93 -2.47
C TYR A 109 -15.62 -4.34 -2.67
N CYS A 110 -16.39 -5.40 -2.41
CA CYS A 110 -15.89 -6.78 -2.39
C CYS A 110 -15.15 -7.20 -3.67
N ALA A 111 -15.71 -6.87 -4.84
CA ALA A 111 -15.11 -7.22 -6.13
C ALA A 111 -13.78 -6.48 -6.36
N VAL A 112 -13.77 -5.16 -6.14
CA VAL A 112 -12.58 -4.30 -6.29
C VAL A 112 -11.47 -4.76 -5.34
N ASN A 113 -11.79 -5.04 -4.08
CA ASN A 113 -10.83 -5.53 -3.10
C ASN A 113 -10.18 -6.85 -3.49
N ASN A 114 -10.96 -7.79 -4.02
CA ASN A 114 -10.43 -9.10 -4.39
C ASN A 114 -9.41 -8.98 -5.54
N ILE A 115 -9.70 -8.11 -6.50
CA ILE A 115 -8.78 -7.80 -7.60
C ILE A 115 -7.53 -7.10 -7.06
N LEU A 116 -7.69 -6.01 -6.30
CA LEU A 116 -6.56 -5.27 -5.74
C LEU A 116 -5.65 -6.16 -4.88
N ARG A 117 -6.21 -7.11 -4.12
CA ARG A 117 -5.44 -8.09 -3.36
C ARG A 117 -4.51 -8.92 -4.26
N THR A 118 -4.99 -9.29 -5.45
CA THR A 118 -4.22 -10.03 -6.45
C THR A 118 -3.12 -9.14 -7.03
N CYS A 119 -3.45 -7.90 -7.42
CA CYS A 119 -2.48 -6.93 -7.92
C CYS A 119 -1.38 -6.62 -6.89
N PHE A 120 -1.74 -6.42 -5.61
CA PHE A 120 -0.77 -6.23 -4.52
C PHE A 120 0.17 -7.41 -4.33
N SER A 121 -0.36 -8.63 -4.43
CA SER A 121 0.46 -9.83 -4.31
C SER A 121 1.51 -9.89 -5.44
N THR A 122 1.11 -9.53 -6.66
CA THR A 122 2.02 -9.45 -7.82
C THR A 122 3.04 -8.33 -7.63
N LEU A 123 2.58 -7.13 -7.26
CA LEU A 123 3.43 -5.96 -7.03
C LEU A 123 4.50 -6.24 -5.97
N ARG A 124 4.10 -6.71 -4.79
CA ARG A 124 5.02 -7.12 -3.73
C ARG A 124 6.01 -8.20 -4.19
N GLY A 125 5.63 -9.04 -5.14
CA GLY A 125 6.51 -10.05 -5.73
C GLY A 125 7.69 -9.46 -6.52
N ALA A 126 7.58 -8.23 -7.00
CA ALA A 126 8.62 -7.52 -7.76
C ALA A 126 9.70 -6.86 -6.88
N TYR A 127 9.44 -6.70 -5.58
CA TYR A 127 10.38 -6.09 -4.64
C TYR A 127 11.16 -7.13 -3.86
N LYS A 128 12.32 -6.72 -3.33
CA LYS A 128 13.09 -7.57 -2.41
C LYS A 128 12.63 -7.42 -0.97
N TYR A 129 12.25 -6.20 -0.58
CA TYR A 129 11.70 -5.89 0.73
C TYR A 129 10.38 -5.13 0.62
N ALA A 130 9.47 -5.41 1.53
CA ALA A 130 8.27 -4.62 1.73
C ALA A 130 8.17 -4.23 3.21
N VAL A 131 7.95 -2.95 3.52
CA VAL A 131 7.79 -2.44 4.87
C VAL A 131 6.39 -1.84 5.00
N LEU A 132 5.58 -2.40 5.90
CA LEU A 132 4.19 -2.00 6.12
C LEU A 132 4.11 -1.21 7.42
N ASP A 133 3.76 0.08 7.33
CA ASP A 133 3.45 0.92 8.48
C ASP A 133 1.94 0.87 8.75
N ASN A 134 1.53 0.25 9.85
CA ASN A 134 0.13 -0.03 10.12
C ASN A 134 -0.40 0.77 11.32
N GLU A 135 -1.64 1.25 11.27
CA GLU A 135 -2.28 1.89 12.41
C GLU A 135 -2.63 0.88 13.54
N ALA A 136 -2.89 1.42 14.73
CA ALA A 136 -3.48 0.73 15.87
C ALA A 136 -4.91 0.27 15.56
N GLY A 137 -5.08 -0.98 15.12
CA GLY A 137 -6.39 -1.53 14.80
C GLY A 137 -6.26 -2.52 13.66
N MET A 138 -6.05 -3.79 14.02
CA MET A 138 -5.87 -4.87 13.05
C MET A 138 -7.12 -5.08 12.17
N GLU A 139 -8.27 -4.49 12.50
CA GLU A 139 -9.55 -4.61 11.79
C GLU A 139 -9.48 -4.38 10.26
N HIS A 140 -8.65 -3.45 9.78
CA HIS A 140 -8.58 -3.12 8.35
C HIS A 140 -7.47 -3.89 7.60
N LEU A 141 -6.34 -4.18 8.27
CA LEU A 141 -5.18 -4.85 7.64
C LEU A 141 -5.18 -6.37 7.77
N ALA A 142 -5.69 -6.93 8.89
CA ALA A 142 -5.65 -8.36 9.23
C ALA A 142 -6.26 -9.28 8.16
N ARG A 143 -7.16 -8.74 7.32
CA ARG A 143 -7.78 -9.48 6.22
C ARG A 143 -7.16 -9.21 4.85
N ARG A 144 -6.59 -8.02 4.62
CA ARG A 144 -6.25 -7.52 3.27
C ARG A 144 -4.77 -7.69 2.90
N VAL A 145 -3.83 -7.50 3.85
CA VAL A 145 -2.39 -7.47 3.54
C VAL A 145 -1.54 -8.41 4.41
N SER A 146 -2.08 -8.92 5.52
CA SER A 146 -1.34 -9.76 6.49
C SER A 146 -0.95 -11.16 5.99
N HIS A 147 -1.42 -11.58 4.82
CA HIS A 147 -0.93 -12.82 4.22
C HIS A 147 0.45 -12.55 3.62
N GLY A 148 1.48 -13.20 4.18
CA GLY A 148 2.87 -13.05 3.75
C GLY A 148 3.64 -11.95 4.49
N VAL A 149 3.38 -11.74 5.78
CA VAL A 149 4.31 -10.99 6.66
C VAL A 149 5.34 -11.97 7.21
N ASP A 150 6.62 -11.67 7.06
CA ASP A 150 7.72 -12.49 7.58
C ASP A 150 8.09 -12.09 9.02
N VAL A 151 7.97 -10.80 9.35
CA VAL A 151 8.26 -10.23 10.68
C VAL A 151 7.22 -9.16 11.04
N LEU A 152 6.74 -9.17 12.29
CA LEU A 152 5.76 -8.22 12.85
C LEU A 152 6.30 -7.57 14.13
#